data_AF-A0A2T4VEL7-F1
#
_entry.id   AF-A0A2T4VEL7-F1
#
_cell.length_a   1.000
_cell.length_b   1.000
_cell.length_c   1.000
_cell.angle_alpha   90.00
_cell.angle_beta   90.00
_cell.angle_gamma   90.00
#
_symmetry.space_group_name_H-M   'P 1'
#
loop_
_entity.id
_entity.type
_entity.pdbx_description
1 polymer ?
#
loop_
_entity_poly.entity_id
_entity_poly.type
_entity_poly.pdbx_seq_one_letter_code
_entity_poly.pdbx_strand_id
1 'polypeptide(L)'
;MPLNGTVSITLDNTLPAPTLVNDRSLLITRQAGYSSVKPLFTLGRLLKDNGNFINYRICQDRPGDPPKDLSSFVRSPFQGGARDVDEHNAWTQVKVGTIPTIRNTFQEKILTPWAADDEDGPFRLLAVVNRLDIAGDVDSRGGGQLAGGERRWFGEARLVFGLNQDVNGSTPYPMTLILEFRLPALKETTAGSSTTYEIDTHFDYVTGPAGNDAWRDGRARWARLWQELSRYPHTDANYKALLLKMVKLFATGDNLLALRTGERVYDPTTGAFTNEFEYREFYLNDQWNLATRKLRREPILCAQGSTTLKNRIVEEWNAPANDFHFTFMLGERKLEQAEVDELSGLCGNNQYPSPEGLPYGQDLKSGGYGLRAKFTRFTSSTVWRMSNLGETKRHKAAAATCSGCHATETGNSTVFHISPRLAGEDAQVSAFLTGPVTVNPNGTLYTLNEMADRGTRLANFAARYDYSLDYPASHTNEQLYCNANPCSQTIYPP
;
A
#
# COMPACT_ATOMS: atom_id res chain seq x y z
N MET A 1 6.76 16.22 18.28
CA MET A 1 6.71 15.95 19.74
C MET A 1 6.34 14.49 19.90
N PRO A 2 7.08 13.67 20.67
CA PRO A 2 6.53 12.38 21.06
C PRO A 2 5.18 12.66 21.73
N LEU A 3 4.13 11.99 21.28
CA LEU A 3 2.84 12.01 21.95
C LEU A 3 3.05 11.38 23.33
N ASN A 4 3.55 12.17 24.30
CA ASN A 4 4.14 11.75 25.57
C ASN A 4 3.12 11.24 26.60
N GLY A 5 2.04 10.62 26.15
CA GLY A 5 1.10 9.92 27.00
C GLY A 5 0.92 8.50 26.49
N THR A 6 0.94 7.53 27.40
CA THR A 6 0.46 6.19 27.11
C THR A 6 -0.97 6.30 26.57
N VAL A 7 -1.15 5.98 25.30
CA VAL A 7 -2.47 5.96 24.68
C VAL A 7 -3.11 4.61 24.99
N SER A 8 -4.29 4.66 25.60
CA SER A 8 -5.08 3.47 25.89
C SER A 8 -6.54 3.65 25.41
N ILE A 9 -7.13 2.53 25.00
CA ILE A 9 -8.52 2.45 24.58
C ILE A 9 -9.22 1.43 25.48
N THR A 10 -10.28 1.85 26.16
CA THR A 10 -11.10 0.97 27.00
C THR A 10 -12.44 0.71 26.33
N LEU A 11 -12.79 -0.56 26.18
CA LEU A 11 -14.09 -1.01 25.70
C LEU A 11 -14.92 -1.60 26.85
N ASP A 12 -16.23 -1.40 26.80
CA ASP A 12 -17.19 -2.02 27.71
C ASP A 12 -17.65 -3.37 27.14
N ASN A 13 -17.23 -4.46 27.78
CA ASN A 13 -17.53 -5.83 27.39
C ASN A 13 -18.96 -6.26 27.75
N THR A 14 -19.72 -5.45 28.50
CA THR A 14 -21.14 -5.73 28.73
C THR A 14 -21.99 -5.43 27.51
N LEU A 15 -21.48 -4.58 26.60
CA LEU A 15 -22.14 -4.27 25.34
C LEU A 15 -21.87 -5.39 24.31
N PRO A 16 -22.89 -5.82 23.55
CA PRO A 16 -22.65 -6.71 22.44
C PRO A 16 -21.76 -6.05 21.38
N ALA A 17 -21.00 -6.86 20.65
CA ALA A 17 -20.23 -6.39 19.50
C ALA A 17 -21.19 -5.70 18.50
N PRO A 18 -20.85 -4.50 17.99
CA PRO A 18 -21.74 -3.79 17.10
C PRO A 18 -21.79 -4.47 15.73
N THR A 19 -22.93 -4.36 15.05
CA THR A 19 -23.02 -4.71 13.63
C THR A 19 -22.04 -3.87 12.84
N LEU A 20 -21.26 -4.52 11.97
CA LEU A 20 -20.23 -3.86 11.21
C LEU A 20 -20.81 -2.91 10.15
N VAL A 21 -20.25 -1.70 10.07
CA VAL A 21 -20.55 -0.68 9.08
C VAL A 21 -19.24 -0.28 8.39
N ASN A 22 -19.12 -0.62 7.11
CA ASN A 22 -17.87 -0.54 6.36
C ASN A 22 -17.25 0.87 6.28
N ASP A 23 -18.07 1.91 6.08
CA ASP A 23 -17.59 3.30 5.99
C ASP A 23 -17.11 3.87 7.34
N ARG A 24 -17.37 3.16 8.45
CA ARG A 24 -16.94 3.49 9.82
C ARG A 24 -15.74 2.70 10.31
N SER A 25 -15.58 1.46 9.85
CA SER A 25 -14.62 0.51 10.42
C SER A 25 -13.51 0.08 9.45
N LEU A 26 -13.73 0.21 8.15
CA LEU A 26 -12.79 -0.27 7.12
C LEU A 26 -12.19 0.86 6.29
N LEU A 27 -13.05 1.79 5.84
CA LEU A 27 -12.69 2.83 4.89
C LEU A 27 -13.40 4.14 5.24
N ILE A 28 -12.73 4.98 6.02
CA ILE A 28 -13.31 6.20 6.60
C ILE A 28 -12.95 7.39 5.70
N THR A 29 -13.84 7.76 4.78
CA THR A 29 -13.63 8.85 3.80
C THR A 29 -14.47 10.10 4.06
N ARG A 30 -15.41 10.03 5.01
CA ARG A 30 -16.22 11.19 5.41
C ARG A 30 -15.42 12.11 6.33
N GLN A 31 -15.36 13.39 6.01
CA GLN A 31 -14.63 14.37 6.80
C GLN A 31 -15.15 14.47 8.23
N ALA A 32 -16.46 14.33 8.42
CA ALA A 32 -17.05 14.31 9.75
C ALA A 32 -16.42 13.22 10.64
N GLY A 33 -16.07 12.07 10.04
CA GLY A 33 -15.48 10.94 10.75
C GLY A 33 -14.04 11.19 11.19
N TYR A 34 -13.20 11.76 10.33
CA TYR A 34 -11.78 11.99 10.64
C TYR A 34 -11.45 13.45 11.03
N SER A 35 -12.44 14.27 11.38
CA SER A 35 -12.23 15.70 11.67
C SER A 35 -11.31 15.94 12.88
N SER A 36 -11.28 15.02 13.85
CA SER A 36 -10.36 15.05 15.00
C SER A 36 -8.95 14.57 14.67
N VAL A 37 -8.80 13.76 13.61
CA VAL A 37 -7.51 13.22 13.15
C VAL A 37 -6.79 14.22 12.27
N LYS A 38 -7.50 14.81 11.30
CA LYS A 38 -6.96 15.73 10.28
C LYS A 38 -5.98 16.79 10.82
N PRO A 39 -6.26 17.55 11.90
CA PRO A 39 -5.36 18.62 12.35
C PRO A 39 -4.11 18.12 13.06
N LEU A 40 -4.06 16.85 13.45
CA LEU A 40 -2.93 16.28 14.21
C LEU A 40 -2.02 15.40 13.35
N PHE A 41 -2.52 14.91 12.22
CA PHE A 41 -1.88 13.92 11.37
C PHE A 41 -1.78 14.40 9.93
N THR A 42 -1.01 15.46 9.72
CA THR A 42 -0.63 15.94 8.38
C THR A 42 0.56 15.16 7.84
N LEU A 43 0.72 15.14 6.52
CA LEU A 43 1.76 14.33 5.87
C LEU A 43 3.16 14.79 6.28
N GLY A 44 3.42 16.12 6.27
CA GLY A 44 4.71 16.67 6.64
C GLY A 44 5.08 16.34 8.09
N ARG A 45 4.13 16.50 9.03
CA ARG A 45 4.31 16.16 10.44
C ARG A 45 4.62 14.69 10.64
N LEU A 46 3.88 13.80 10.00
CA LEU A 46 4.11 12.34 10.07
C LEU A 46 5.50 11.96 9.55
N LEU A 47 5.93 12.54 8.43
CA LEU A 47 7.27 12.34 7.89
C LEU A 47 8.36 12.90 8.81
N LYS A 48 8.10 14.04 9.46
CA LYS A 48 9.02 14.66 10.44
C LYS A 48 9.13 13.82 11.72
N ASP A 49 8.02 13.34 12.24
CA ASP A 49 7.98 12.44 13.41
C ASP A 49 8.69 11.11 13.09
N ASN A 50 8.56 10.59 11.86
CA ASN A 50 9.35 9.46 11.39
C ASN A 50 10.86 9.78 11.30
N GLY A 51 11.23 10.95 10.76
CA GLY A 51 12.62 11.40 10.74
C GLY A 51 13.24 11.53 12.13
N ASN A 52 12.46 12.02 13.12
CA ASN A 52 12.87 12.05 14.52
C ASN A 52 13.11 10.66 15.10
N PHE A 53 12.19 9.72 14.86
CA PHE A 53 12.33 8.34 15.28
C PHE A 53 13.59 7.69 14.67
N ILE A 54 13.84 7.94 13.39
CA ILE A 54 15.03 7.46 12.69
C ILE A 54 16.30 8.05 13.30
N ASN A 55 16.34 9.36 13.57
CA ASN A 55 17.49 9.97 14.23
C ASN A 55 17.74 9.38 15.62
N TYR A 56 16.68 9.08 16.37
CA TYR A 56 16.80 8.34 17.63
C TYR A 56 17.42 6.95 17.43
N ARG A 57 16.96 6.18 16.43
CA ARG A 57 17.54 4.87 16.10
C ARG A 57 18.98 4.96 15.63
N ILE A 58 19.35 5.94 14.80
CA ILE A 58 20.73 6.17 14.38
C ILE A 58 21.63 6.39 15.60
N CYS A 59 21.21 7.23 16.55
CA CYS A 59 21.96 7.47 17.78
C CYS A 59 22.15 6.21 18.64
N GLN A 60 21.16 5.30 18.66
CA GLN A 60 21.22 4.05 19.43
C GLN A 60 22.02 2.95 18.72
N ASP A 61 21.72 2.71 17.45
CA ASP A 61 22.20 1.55 16.70
C ASP A 61 23.51 1.82 15.95
N ARG A 62 23.82 3.10 15.68
CA ARG A 62 24.98 3.53 14.87
C ARG A 62 25.70 4.71 15.53
N PRO A 63 26.27 4.53 16.73
CA PRO A 63 26.95 5.61 17.44
C PRO A 63 28.11 6.16 16.58
N GLY A 64 27.99 7.41 16.15
CA GLY A 64 28.97 8.10 15.28
C GLY A 64 28.41 8.57 13.94
N ASP A 65 27.30 7.98 13.47
CA ASP A 65 26.58 8.50 12.31
C ASP A 65 25.89 9.83 12.68
N PRO A 66 25.99 10.89 11.86
CA PRO A 66 25.31 12.14 12.15
C PRO A 66 23.79 11.97 12.00
N PRO A 67 22.98 12.65 12.84
CA PRO A 67 21.53 12.69 12.65
C PRO A 67 21.20 13.30 11.29
N LYS A 68 20.12 12.84 10.68
CA LYS A 68 19.59 13.39 9.44
C LYS A 68 18.98 14.76 9.69
N ASP A 69 19.20 15.69 8.75
CA ASP A 69 18.44 16.93 8.69
C ASP A 69 16.96 16.60 8.42
N LEU A 70 16.06 17.01 9.32
CA LEU A 70 14.64 16.64 9.25
C LEU A 70 13.95 17.27 8.04
N SER A 71 14.34 18.49 7.66
CA SER A 71 13.82 19.18 6.48
C SER A 71 14.13 18.37 5.21
N SER A 72 15.40 17.96 5.06
CA SER A 72 15.85 17.09 3.97
C SER A 72 15.14 15.75 4.00
N PHE A 73 14.99 15.14 5.18
CA PHE A 73 14.31 13.85 5.34
C PHE A 73 12.85 13.90 4.85
N VAL A 74 12.08 14.88 5.29
CA VAL A 74 10.67 15.07 4.92
C VAL A 74 10.51 15.25 3.41
N ARG A 75 11.46 15.92 2.76
CA ARG A 75 11.41 16.23 1.33
C ARG A 75 12.06 15.16 0.44
N SER A 76 12.87 14.27 1.02
CA SER A 76 13.66 13.26 0.30
C SER A 76 12.83 12.37 -0.65
N PRO A 77 11.65 11.85 -0.27
CA PRO A 77 10.83 11.07 -1.20
C PRO A 77 10.47 11.86 -2.46
N PHE A 78 10.06 13.11 -2.27
CA PHE A 78 9.61 13.98 -3.37
C PHE A 78 10.77 14.44 -4.24
N GLN A 79 11.95 14.65 -3.65
CA GLN A 79 13.18 14.90 -4.41
C GLN A 79 13.60 13.69 -5.25
N GLY A 80 13.41 12.47 -4.72
CA GLY A 80 13.58 11.22 -5.48
C GLY A 80 12.63 11.15 -6.66
N GLY A 81 11.33 11.36 -6.41
CA GLY A 81 10.30 11.40 -7.45
C GLY A 81 10.58 12.46 -8.53
N ALA A 82 10.94 13.68 -8.12
CA ALA A 82 11.26 14.76 -9.05
C ALA A 82 12.46 14.42 -9.94
N ARG A 83 13.54 13.87 -9.37
CA ARG A 83 14.72 13.44 -10.12
C ARG A 83 14.40 12.33 -11.11
N ASP A 84 13.61 11.34 -10.69
CA ASP A 84 13.19 10.24 -11.55
C ASP A 84 12.34 10.75 -12.75
N VAL A 85 11.52 11.79 -12.55
CA VAL A 85 10.79 12.46 -13.65
C VAL A 85 11.75 13.22 -14.58
N ASP A 86 12.72 13.95 -14.04
CA ASP A 86 13.72 14.65 -14.85
C ASP A 86 14.58 13.66 -15.66
N GLU A 87 15.00 12.55 -15.04
CA GLU A 87 15.67 11.43 -15.70
C GLU A 87 14.81 10.86 -16.84
N HIS A 88 13.53 10.58 -16.55
CA HIS A 88 12.57 10.13 -17.56
C HIS A 88 12.49 11.11 -18.73
N ASN A 89 12.36 12.41 -18.47
CA ASN A 89 12.23 13.45 -19.49
C ASN A 89 13.51 13.66 -20.32
N ALA A 90 14.68 13.58 -19.68
CA ALA A 90 15.97 13.75 -20.34
C ALA A 90 16.36 12.56 -21.23
N TRP A 91 15.86 11.36 -20.93
CA TRP A 91 16.12 10.18 -21.75
C TRP A 91 15.56 10.33 -23.16
N THR A 92 16.36 10.03 -24.18
CA THR A 92 15.96 10.14 -25.59
C THR A 92 15.60 8.80 -26.22
N GLN A 93 15.88 7.70 -25.52
CA GLN A 93 15.79 6.33 -26.05
C GLN A 93 14.61 5.53 -25.48
N VAL A 94 14.38 5.61 -24.16
CA VAL A 94 13.34 4.83 -23.47
C VAL A 94 12.46 5.74 -22.64
N LYS A 95 11.16 5.68 -22.87
CA LYS A 95 10.16 6.36 -22.04
C LYS A 95 9.26 5.31 -21.44
N VAL A 96 8.91 5.48 -20.18
CA VAL A 96 7.91 4.63 -19.56
C VAL A 96 6.56 5.25 -19.92
N GLY A 97 5.67 4.42 -20.45
CA GLY A 97 4.34 4.87 -20.82
C GLY A 97 4.22 5.42 -22.24
N THR A 98 3.10 6.09 -22.49
CA THR A 98 2.72 6.56 -23.84
C THR A 98 3.17 7.99 -24.14
N ILE A 99 3.51 8.76 -23.10
CA ILE A 99 3.85 10.17 -23.22
C ILE A 99 5.36 10.38 -23.01
N PRO A 100 6.08 10.97 -23.98
CA PRO A 100 7.54 11.06 -23.94
C PRO A 100 8.07 12.09 -22.94
N THR A 101 7.35 13.17 -22.69
CA THR A 101 7.74 14.19 -21.72
C THR A 101 6.56 14.48 -20.83
N ILE A 102 6.79 14.49 -19.53
CA ILE A 102 5.72 14.60 -18.52
C ILE A 102 6.02 15.79 -17.62
N ARG A 103 4.97 16.39 -17.05
CA ARG A 103 5.15 17.44 -16.04
C ARG A 103 5.83 16.87 -14.80
N ASN A 104 6.75 17.62 -14.22
CA ASN A 104 7.35 17.27 -12.94
C ASN A 104 6.44 17.73 -11.77
N THR A 105 5.34 17.00 -11.54
CA THR A 105 4.40 17.28 -10.43
C THR A 105 5.12 17.36 -9.09
N PHE A 106 6.08 16.46 -8.83
CA PHE A 106 6.86 16.47 -7.60
C PHE A 106 7.61 17.78 -7.38
N GLN A 107 8.29 18.29 -8.41
CA GLN A 107 8.98 19.56 -8.31
C GLN A 107 7.98 20.71 -8.19
N GLU A 108 7.07 20.83 -9.14
CA GLU A 108 6.24 22.04 -9.32
C GLU A 108 5.11 22.16 -8.29
N LYS A 109 4.50 21.05 -7.91
CA LYS A 109 3.29 21.03 -7.07
C LYS A 109 3.57 20.64 -5.63
N ILE A 110 4.71 20.00 -5.35
CA ILE A 110 5.10 19.62 -3.99
C ILE A 110 6.31 20.44 -3.55
N LEU A 111 7.48 20.23 -4.14
CA LEU A 111 8.73 20.76 -3.60
C LEU A 111 8.85 22.28 -3.68
N THR A 112 8.44 22.90 -4.77
CA THR A 112 8.50 24.35 -4.96
C THR A 112 7.60 25.12 -3.99
N PRO A 113 6.30 24.79 -3.84
CA PRO A 113 5.43 25.53 -2.91
C PRO A 113 5.60 25.13 -1.44
N TRP A 114 6.25 24.01 -1.14
CA TRP A 114 6.37 23.51 0.22
C TRP A 114 7.64 24.00 0.91
N ALA A 115 7.44 24.88 1.90
CA ALA A 115 8.51 25.29 2.80
C ALA A 115 8.97 24.09 3.65
N ALA A 116 10.28 24.00 3.88
CA ALA A 116 10.90 22.89 4.60
C ALA A 116 10.43 22.72 6.05
N ASP A 117 9.95 23.80 6.66
CA ASP A 117 9.48 23.89 8.04
C ASP A 117 7.95 23.81 8.18
N ASP A 118 7.21 23.84 7.07
CA ASP A 118 5.76 23.67 7.05
C ASP A 118 5.41 22.19 7.29
N GLU A 119 4.90 21.89 8.50
CA GLU A 119 4.51 20.55 8.89
C GLU A 119 3.23 20.06 8.20
N ASP A 120 2.40 20.95 7.65
CA ASP A 120 1.19 20.56 6.95
C ASP A 120 1.50 20.17 5.52
N GLY A 121 2.32 21.00 4.87
CA GLY A 121 2.63 20.90 3.46
C GLY A 121 1.40 21.06 2.55
N PRO A 122 1.56 20.87 1.24
CA PRO A 122 0.47 21.05 0.28
C PRO A 122 -0.46 19.83 0.24
N PHE A 123 -0.83 19.26 1.39
CA PHE A 123 -1.57 18.00 1.48
C PHE A 123 -2.82 18.12 2.35
N ARG A 124 -3.81 17.27 2.07
CA ARG A 124 -5.02 17.14 2.88
C ARG A 124 -5.37 15.67 3.08
N LEU A 125 -5.75 15.30 4.31
CA LEU A 125 -6.22 13.96 4.63
C LEU A 125 -7.53 13.67 3.88
N LEU A 126 -7.57 12.54 3.18
CA LEU A 126 -8.70 12.02 2.42
C LEU A 126 -9.37 10.85 3.14
N ALA A 127 -8.58 10.00 3.79
CA ALA A 127 -9.13 8.81 4.43
C ALA A 127 -8.23 8.22 5.51
N VAL A 128 -8.88 7.48 6.42
CA VAL A 128 -8.24 6.48 7.28
C VAL A 128 -8.69 5.10 6.83
N VAL A 129 -7.75 4.18 6.58
CA VAL A 129 -8.02 2.86 6.02
C VAL A 129 -7.49 1.78 6.94
N ASN A 130 -8.32 0.77 7.22
CA ASN A 130 -7.96 -0.43 7.96
C ASN A 130 -7.68 -1.57 6.99
N ARG A 131 -6.45 -2.07 6.95
CA ARG A 131 -6.01 -3.20 6.13
C ARG A 131 -5.63 -4.40 7.00
N LEU A 132 -6.55 -4.81 7.87
CA LEU A 132 -6.42 -6.08 8.62
C LEU A 132 -6.44 -7.31 7.72
N ASP A 133 -6.97 -7.21 6.51
CA ASP A 133 -7.02 -8.28 5.51
C ASP A 133 -5.63 -8.80 5.09
N ILE A 134 -4.58 -7.98 5.23
CA ILE A 134 -3.18 -8.33 4.93
C ILE A 134 -2.36 -8.65 6.19
N ALA A 135 -3.01 -8.94 7.31
CA ALA A 135 -2.33 -9.34 8.54
C ALA A 135 -1.60 -10.66 8.35
N GLY A 136 -0.28 -10.70 8.51
CA GLY A 136 0.54 -11.91 8.29
C GLY A 136 1.28 -11.89 6.98
N ASP A 137 0.94 -10.94 6.11
CA ASP A 137 1.76 -10.68 4.95
C ASP A 137 3.19 -10.42 5.38
N VAL A 138 4.10 -11.13 4.73
CA VAL A 138 5.50 -10.77 4.78
C VAL A 138 5.62 -9.45 4.06
N ASP A 139 6.24 -8.51 4.75
CA ASP A 139 6.87 -7.44 4.04
C ASP A 139 8.11 -8.02 3.32
N SER A 140 7.91 -8.64 2.15
CA SER A 140 9.00 -9.18 1.33
C SER A 140 9.85 -8.06 0.71
N ARG A 141 9.73 -6.83 1.23
CA ARG A 141 10.30 -5.64 0.63
C ARG A 141 11.80 -5.47 0.87
N GLY A 142 12.42 -6.37 1.66
CA GLY A 142 13.86 -6.68 1.69
C GLY A 142 14.77 -5.47 1.53
N GLY A 143 14.56 -4.46 2.36
CA GLY A 143 15.41 -3.29 2.50
C GLY A 143 15.20 -2.72 3.89
N GLY A 144 16.28 -2.61 4.67
CA GLY A 144 16.31 -1.93 5.96
C GLY A 144 15.53 -2.58 7.10
N GLN A 145 15.90 -2.15 8.31
CA GLN A 145 15.51 -2.75 9.61
C GLN A 145 14.00 -2.83 9.90
N LEU A 146 13.14 -2.09 9.19
CA LEU A 146 11.68 -2.08 9.45
C LEU A 146 10.81 -2.62 8.28
N ALA A 147 11.32 -2.64 7.05
CA ALA A 147 10.59 -3.08 5.85
C ALA A 147 11.19 -4.36 5.21
N GLY A 148 12.29 -4.88 5.76
CA GLY A 148 13.00 -6.03 5.21
C GLY A 148 12.94 -7.32 6.04
N GLY A 149 12.71 -7.23 7.34
CA GLY A 149 12.84 -8.38 8.26
C GLY A 149 11.60 -8.75 9.07
N GLU A 150 10.61 -7.85 9.18
CA GLU A 150 9.49 -7.99 10.11
C GLU A 150 8.17 -8.12 9.35
N ARG A 151 7.31 -9.08 9.74
CA ARG A 151 6.00 -9.26 9.10
C ARG A 151 5.00 -8.22 9.57
N ARG A 152 3.96 -7.97 8.77
CA ARG A 152 2.79 -7.17 9.18
C ARG A 152 1.90 -7.97 10.10
N TRP A 153 2.40 -8.28 11.30
CA TRP A 153 1.81 -9.30 12.16
C TRP A 153 0.33 -9.03 12.51
N PHE A 154 -0.10 -7.78 12.67
CA PHE A 154 -1.50 -7.53 13.01
C PHE A 154 -2.22 -6.72 11.95
N GLY A 155 -1.72 -6.73 10.71
CA GLY A 155 -2.27 -5.97 9.59
C GLY A 155 -1.62 -4.60 9.43
N GLU A 156 -2.30 -3.75 8.68
CA GLU A 156 -1.82 -2.41 8.33
C GLU A 156 -2.95 -1.39 8.50
N ALA A 157 -2.60 -0.15 8.79
CA ALA A 157 -3.50 0.99 8.65
C ALA A 157 -2.86 2.02 7.72
N ARG A 158 -3.70 2.80 7.03
CA ARG A 158 -3.22 3.80 6.08
C ARG A 158 -3.86 5.14 6.33
N LEU A 159 -3.07 6.19 6.10
CA LEU A 159 -3.55 7.55 5.96
C LEU A 159 -3.36 7.97 4.50
N VAL A 160 -4.46 8.31 3.85
CA VAL A 160 -4.47 8.69 2.44
C VAL A 160 -4.63 10.19 2.34
N PHE A 161 -3.77 10.83 1.55
CA PHE A 161 -3.70 12.25 1.34
C PHE A 161 -3.89 12.58 -0.14
N GLY A 162 -4.39 13.78 -0.42
CA GLY A 162 -4.40 14.39 -1.74
C GLY A 162 -3.72 15.74 -1.68
N LEU A 163 -3.39 16.32 -2.84
CA LEU A 163 -2.84 17.67 -2.86
C LEU A 163 -3.89 18.69 -2.42
N ASN A 164 -3.45 19.67 -1.65
CA ASN A 164 -4.22 20.84 -1.23
C ASN A 164 -4.27 21.90 -2.35
N GLN A 165 -4.40 21.45 -3.60
CA GLN A 165 -4.39 22.27 -4.81
C GLN A 165 -5.47 21.77 -5.76
N ASP A 166 -5.90 22.66 -6.65
CA ASP A 166 -6.77 22.35 -7.77
C ASP A 166 -6.06 22.60 -9.10
N VAL A 167 -6.62 22.06 -10.17
CA VAL A 167 -6.12 22.26 -11.53
C VAL A 167 -6.53 23.64 -12.05
N ASN A 168 -7.73 24.10 -11.70
CA ASN A 168 -8.40 25.27 -12.27
C ASN A 168 -9.38 25.96 -11.30
N GLY A 169 -9.17 25.88 -9.98
CA GLY A 169 -10.11 26.40 -8.99
C GLY A 169 -11.30 25.50 -8.66
N SER A 170 -11.60 24.49 -9.48
CA SER A 170 -12.79 23.64 -9.32
C SER A 170 -12.56 22.15 -9.49
N THR A 171 -11.36 21.74 -9.91
CA THR A 171 -11.02 20.33 -10.14
C THR A 171 -9.90 19.92 -9.20
N PRO A 172 -10.08 18.90 -8.33
CA PRO A 172 -9.00 18.40 -7.49
C PRO A 172 -7.79 18.02 -8.32
N TYR A 173 -6.57 18.37 -7.87
CA TYR A 173 -5.38 17.88 -8.55
C TYR A 173 -5.33 16.35 -8.44
N PRO A 174 -5.18 15.61 -9.55
CA PRO A 174 -5.34 14.15 -9.58
C PRO A 174 -4.09 13.43 -9.06
N MET A 175 -3.78 13.62 -7.78
CA MET A 175 -2.67 12.97 -7.08
C MET A 175 -3.08 12.56 -5.67
N THR A 176 -2.71 11.34 -5.31
CA THR A 176 -2.85 10.78 -3.96
C THR A 176 -1.51 10.34 -3.41
N LEU A 177 -1.39 10.38 -2.09
CA LEU A 177 -0.26 9.89 -1.33
C LEU A 177 -0.78 9.01 -0.19
N ILE A 178 -0.08 7.92 0.11
CA ILE A 178 -0.53 6.94 1.10
C ILE A 178 0.64 6.67 2.03
N LEU A 179 0.49 7.01 3.31
CA LEU A 179 1.37 6.47 4.35
C LEU A 179 0.79 5.15 4.85
N GLU A 180 1.63 4.10 4.81
CA GLU A 180 1.32 2.76 5.28
C GLU A 180 1.96 2.54 6.65
N PHE A 181 1.18 2.09 7.63
CA PHE A 181 1.64 1.81 8.97
C PHE A 181 1.33 0.38 9.37
N ARG A 182 2.29 -0.33 9.96
CA ARG A 182 1.97 -1.60 10.62
C ARG A 182 1.05 -1.33 11.81
N LEU A 183 0.15 -2.25 12.06
CA LEU A 183 -0.61 -2.25 13.31
C LEU A 183 0.27 -2.88 14.40
N PRO A 184 0.67 -2.11 15.45
CA PRO A 184 1.55 -2.64 16.48
C PRO A 184 0.87 -3.71 17.33
N ALA A 185 1.65 -4.56 17.99
CA ALA A 185 1.12 -5.46 19.00
C ALA A 185 0.39 -4.68 20.09
N LEU A 186 -0.80 -5.14 20.45
CA LEU A 186 -1.55 -4.61 21.59
C LEU A 186 -1.54 -5.63 22.71
N LYS A 187 -1.34 -5.19 23.95
CA LYS A 187 -1.68 -5.97 25.15
C LYS A 187 -3.11 -5.62 25.58
N GLU A 188 -3.76 -6.54 26.27
CA GLU A 188 -5.10 -6.35 26.81
C GLU A 188 -5.10 -6.54 28.33
N THR A 189 -5.78 -5.65 29.05
CA THR A 189 -5.98 -5.74 30.51
C THR A 189 -7.48 -5.68 30.78
N THR A 190 -8.05 -6.72 31.38
CA THR A 190 -9.47 -6.77 31.75
C THR A 190 -9.65 -6.50 33.24
N ALA A 191 -10.53 -5.55 33.56
CA ALA A 191 -10.91 -5.22 34.92
C ALA A 191 -12.43 -5.05 35.00
N GLY A 192 -13.11 -5.97 35.69
CA GLY A 192 -14.57 -6.01 35.72
C GLY A 192 -15.16 -6.20 34.32
N SER A 193 -16.08 -5.32 33.93
CA SER A 193 -16.71 -5.31 32.61
C SER A 193 -15.90 -4.62 31.52
N SER A 194 -14.72 -4.09 31.81
CA SER A 194 -13.95 -3.28 30.86
C SER A 194 -12.68 -3.98 30.41
N THR A 195 -12.36 -3.90 29.12
CA THR A 195 -11.05 -4.29 28.58
C THR A 195 -10.32 -3.07 28.03
N THR A 196 -9.09 -2.87 28.49
CA THR A 196 -8.21 -1.81 28.03
C THR A 196 -7.13 -2.36 27.11
N TYR A 197 -6.95 -1.71 25.97
CA TYR A 197 -5.93 -2.00 24.96
C TYR A 197 -4.86 -0.91 24.96
N GLU A 198 -3.60 -1.34 24.95
CA GLU A 198 -2.40 -0.51 24.91
C GLU A 198 -1.34 -1.17 24.03
N ILE A 199 -0.36 -0.40 23.53
CA ILE A 199 0.78 -0.98 22.82
C ILE A 199 1.53 -1.94 23.76
N ASP A 200 1.82 -3.14 23.26
CA ASP A 200 2.73 -4.07 23.91
C ASP A 200 4.17 -3.73 23.51
N THR A 201 4.86 -3.00 24.40
CA THR A 201 6.25 -2.58 24.19
C THR A 201 7.26 -3.73 24.32
N HIS A 202 6.82 -4.93 24.70
CA HIS A 202 7.68 -6.11 24.84
C HIS A 202 7.54 -7.08 23.67
N PHE A 203 6.70 -6.76 22.68
CA PHE A 203 6.53 -7.60 21.51
C PHE A 203 7.76 -7.51 20.60
N ASP A 204 8.39 -8.66 20.34
CA ASP A 204 9.49 -8.78 19.39
C ASP A 204 8.93 -9.00 17.96
N TYR A 205 9.07 -7.99 17.10
CA TYR A 205 8.61 -8.07 15.72
C TYR A 205 9.48 -8.97 14.83
N VAL A 206 10.71 -9.28 15.25
CA VAL A 206 11.59 -10.22 14.55
C VAL A 206 11.09 -11.65 14.75
N THR A 207 10.85 -12.03 16.00
CA THR A 207 10.36 -13.38 16.33
C THR A 207 8.87 -13.53 16.04
N GLY A 208 8.09 -12.46 16.23
CA GLY A 208 6.64 -12.48 16.09
C GLY A 208 5.91 -13.20 17.24
N PRO A 209 4.62 -13.53 17.05
CA PRO A 209 3.85 -14.21 18.08
C PRO A 209 4.33 -15.65 18.28
N ALA A 210 4.31 -16.13 19.52
CA ALA A 210 4.83 -17.45 19.90
C ALA A 210 4.12 -18.65 19.25
N GLY A 211 2.95 -18.44 18.63
CA GLY A 211 2.19 -19.47 17.92
C GLY A 211 0.89 -18.92 17.31
N ASN A 212 0.12 -19.79 16.64
CA ASN A 212 -1.12 -19.42 15.96
C ASN A 212 -2.19 -18.82 16.91
N ASP A 213 -2.23 -19.25 18.18
CA ASP A 213 -3.17 -18.67 19.15
C ASP A 213 -2.79 -17.22 19.51
N ALA A 214 -1.53 -16.96 19.80
CA ALA A 214 -1.03 -15.61 20.08
C ALA A 214 -1.19 -14.67 18.87
N TRP A 215 -0.99 -15.22 17.67
CA TRP A 215 -1.28 -14.57 16.39
C TRP A 215 -2.74 -14.13 16.28
N ARG A 216 -3.67 -15.09 16.45
CA ARG A 216 -5.11 -14.89 16.35
C ARG A 216 -5.60 -13.89 17.39
N ASP A 217 -5.09 -13.98 18.62
CA ASP A 217 -5.39 -13.05 19.70
C ASP A 217 -4.95 -11.63 19.36
N GLY A 218 -3.70 -11.42 18.93
CA GLY A 218 -3.19 -10.09 18.61
C GLY A 218 -3.98 -9.41 17.48
N ARG A 219 -4.35 -10.15 16.43
CA ARG A 219 -5.18 -9.64 15.33
C ARG A 219 -6.62 -9.34 15.79
N ALA A 220 -7.17 -10.18 16.66
CA ALA A 220 -8.50 -9.97 17.22
C ALA A 220 -8.62 -8.68 18.04
N ARG A 221 -7.55 -8.27 18.74
CA ARG A 221 -7.51 -7.00 19.50
C ARG A 221 -7.75 -5.81 18.58
N TRP A 222 -7.01 -5.71 17.47
CA TRP A 222 -7.25 -4.67 16.47
C TRP A 222 -8.61 -4.79 15.80
N ALA A 223 -9.04 -6.00 15.46
CA ALA A 223 -10.32 -6.22 14.81
C ALA A 223 -11.49 -5.73 15.66
N ARG A 224 -11.45 -5.95 16.97
CA ARG A 224 -12.45 -5.42 17.92
C ARG A 224 -12.45 -3.90 17.98
N LEU A 225 -11.27 -3.26 18.03
CA LEU A 225 -11.17 -1.79 18.02
C LEU A 225 -11.77 -1.19 16.74
N TRP A 226 -11.45 -1.76 15.58
CA TRP A 226 -12.02 -1.32 14.31
C TRP A 226 -13.53 -1.58 14.23
N GLN A 227 -14.00 -2.75 14.65
CA GLN A 227 -15.43 -3.07 14.69
C GLN A 227 -16.19 -2.11 15.61
N GLU A 228 -15.62 -1.73 16.76
CA GLU A 228 -16.24 -0.85 17.75
C GLU A 228 -16.59 0.54 17.18
N LEU A 229 -15.82 1.06 16.21
CA LEU A 229 -16.17 2.30 15.51
C LEU A 229 -17.57 2.27 14.88
N SER A 230 -18.06 1.09 14.47
CA SER A 230 -19.40 0.95 13.90
C SER A 230 -20.53 1.26 14.89
N ARG A 231 -20.26 1.24 16.19
CA ARG A 231 -21.23 1.58 17.24
C ARG A 231 -21.72 3.02 17.13
N TYR A 232 -20.88 3.92 16.62
CA TYR A 232 -21.14 5.36 16.63
C TYR A 232 -21.26 5.91 15.20
N PRO A 233 -22.17 6.87 14.92
CA PRO A 233 -22.14 7.60 13.65
C PRO A 233 -20.92 8.52 13.59
N HIS A 234 -20.46 8.87 12.38
CA HIS A 234 -19.29 9.74 12.16
C HIS A 234 -19.33 11.09 12.88
N THR A 235 -20.52 11.63 13.11
CA THR A 235 -20.70 12.93 13.77
C THR A 235 -20.48 12.87 15.28
N ASP A 236 -20.56 11.67 15.88
CA ASP A 236 -20.47 11.42 17.31
C ASP A 236 -19.08 11.77 17.87
N ALA A 237 -19.05 12.35 19.07
CA ALA A 237 -17.81 12.70 19.76
C ALA A 237 -17.01 11.44 20.16
N ASN A 238 -17.69 10.36 20.56
CA ASN A 238 -17.07 9.08 20.91
C ASN A 238 -16.43 8.42 19.69
N TYR A 239 -17.07 8.48 18.52
CA TYR A 239 -16.46 8.03 17.26
C TYR A 239 -15.13 8.74 17.01
N LYS A 240 -15.16 10.08 17.05
CA LYS A 240 -13.99 10.93 16.78
C LYS A 240 -12.87 10.73 17.80
N ALA A 241 -13.23 10.51 19.07
CA ALA A 241 -12.28 10.26 20.14
C ALA A 241 -11.64 8.87 20.00
N LEU A 242 -12.45 7.83 19.71
CA LEU A 242 -11.98 6.47 19.50
C LEU A 242 -11.06 6.39 18.28
N LEU A 243 -11.49 6.92 17.13
CA LEU A 243 -10.67 6.95 15.91
C LEU A 243 -9.35 7.71 16.14
N LEU A 244 -9.39 8.86 16.82
CA LEU A 244 -8.18 9.62 17.13
C LEU A 244 -7.20 8.80 17.98
N LYS A 245 -7.69 8.10 19.01
CA LYS A 245 -6.84 7.22 19.83
C LYS A 245 -6.26 6.08 19.00
N MET A 246 -7.06 5.45 18.14
CA MET A 246 -6.57 4.39 17.25
C MET A 246 -5.48 4.89 16.31
N VAL A 247 -5.65 6.05 15.67
CA VAL A 247 -4.62 6.65 14.81
C VAL A 247 -3.36 6.97 15.61
N LYS A 248 -3.47 7.48 16.84
CA LYS A 248 -2.30 7.69 17.71
C LYS A 248 -1.54 6.41 18.06
N LEU A 249 -2.20 5.26 18.10
CA LEU A 249 -1.54 3.98 18.39
C LEU A 249 -0.69 3.50 17.21
N PHE A 250 -1.14 3.66 15.96
CA PHE A 250 -0.42 3.12 14.80
C PHE A 250 0.37 4.16 13.99
N ALA A 251 -0.03 5.44 13.98
CA ALA A 251 0.56 6.47 13.11
C ALA A 251 1.79 7.11 13.74
N THR A 252 2.79 6.27 14.01
CA THR A 252 4.05 6.60 14.68
C THR A 252 5.24 6.24 13.79
N GLY A 253 6.40 6.85 14.03
CA GLY A 253 7.61 6.62 13.21
C GLY A 253 8.11 5.17 13.22
N ASP A 254 8.01 4.50 14.37
CA ASP A 254 8.34 3.07 14.53
C ASP A 254 7.41 2.14 13.76
N ASN A 255 6.24 2.64 13.33
CA ASN A 255 5.25 1.85 12.61
C ASN A 255 5.17 2.21 11.12
N LEU A 256 5.86 3.25 10.65
CA LEU A 256 5.82 3.65 9.24
C LEU A 256 6.53 2.61 8.36
N LEU A 257 5.78 2.01 7.44
CA LEU A 257 6.27 1.01 6.50
C LEU A 257 6.68 1.63 5.16
N ALA A 258 5.81 2.49 4.62
CA ALA A 258 5.94 2.97 3.25
C ALA A 258 5.24 4.30 3.03
N LEU A 259 5.69 5.01 1.98
CA LEU A 259 4.92 6.04 1.31
C LEU A 259 4.63 5.58 -0.12
N ARG A 260 3.39 5.67 -0.58
CA ARG A 260 3.04 5.46 -1.99
C ARG A 260 2.49 6.73 -2.60
N THR A 261 2.62 6.86 -3.92
CA THR A 261 1.93 7.89 -4.68
C THR A 261 1.17 7.26 -5.84
N GLY A 262 0.06 7.89 -6.21
CA GLY A 262 -0.64 7.65 -7.46
C GLY A 262 -1.01 8.99 -8.07
N GLU A 263 -0.63 9.24 -9.32
CA GLU A 263 -0.98 10.48 -10.02
C GLU A 263 -1.45 10.22 -11.44
N ARG A 264 -2.30 11.11 -11.96
CA ARG A 264 -2.62 11.17 -13.37
C ARG A 264 -1.54 11.98 -14.08
N VAL A 265 -1.01 11.44 -15.17
CA VAL A 265 0.07 12.04 -15.92
C VAL A 265 -0.41 13.30 -16.63
N TYR A 266 0.37 14.38 -16.53
CA TYR A 266 0.13 15.62 -17.26
C TYR A 266 1.10 15.73 -18.44
N ASP A 267 0.56 15.94 -19.63
CA ASP A 267 1.32 16.15 -20.85
C ASP A 267 1.52 17.67 -21.07
N PRO A 268 2.76 18.17 -20.95
CA PRO A 268 3.07 19.58 -21.13
C PRO A 268 2.91 20.06 -22.57
N THR A 269 2.95 19.16 -23.56
CA THR A 269 2.78 19.52 -24.97
C THR A 269 1.33 19.84 -25.30
N THR A 270 0.39 19.10 -24.72
CA THR A 270 -1.06 19.33 -24.90
C THR A 270 -1.66 20.25 -23.84
N GLY A 271 -0.97 20.44 -22.71
CA GLY A 271 -1.47 21.25 -21.60
C GLY A 271 -2.61 20.58 -20.83
N ALA A 272 -2.67 19.25 -20.84
CA ALA A 272 -3.77 18.47 -20.28
C ALA A 272 -3.31 17.22 -19.53
N PHE A 273 -4.16 16.74 -18.61
CA PHE A 273 -4.00 15.41 -18.04
C PHE A 273 -4.37 14.34 -19.07
N THR A 274 -3.54 13.31 -19.20
CA THR A 274 -3.74 12.20 -20.13
C THR A 274 -4.54 11.08 -19.48
N ASN A 275 -4.86 10.00 -20.17
CA ASN A 275 -5.51 8.82 -19.56
C ASN A 275 -4.51 7.87 -18.87
N GLU A 276 -3.26 8.29 -18.74
CA GLU A 276 -2.18 7.54 -18.13
C GLU A 276 -2.01 7.93 -16.66
N PHE A 277 -1.69 6.93 -15.85
CA PHE A 277 -1.48 7.04 -14.42
C PHE A 277 -0.15 6.45 -14.05
N GLU A 278 0.46 7.03 -13.02
CA GLU A 278 1.76 6.64 -12.53
C GLU A 278 1.69 6.32 -11.03
N TYR A 279 2.27 5.19 -10.64
CA TYR A 279 2.36 4.77 -9.25
C TYR A 279 3.81 4.59 -8.81
N ARG A 280 4.12 5.12 -7.62
CA ARG A 280 5.45 5.03 -7.01
C ARG A 280 5.35 4.55 -5.57
N GLU A 281 6.44 3.96 -5.11
CA GLU A 281 6.59 3.38 -3.78
C GLU A 281 7.92 3.85 -3.18
N PHE A 282 7.89 4.29 -1.93
CA PHE A 282 9.03 4.82 -1.19
C PHE A 282 9.18 4.10 0.15
N TYR A 283 10.42 3.76 0.52
CA TYR A 283 10.73 2.96 1.72
C TYR A 283 11.95 3.45 2.44
N LEU A 284 11.99 3.13 3.73
CA LEU A 284 13.21 3.18 4.52
C LEU A 284 14.20 2.15 3.98
N ASN A 285 15.27 2.64 3.37
CA ASN A 285 16.39 1.82 2.93
C ASN A 285 17.40 1.59 4.06
N ASP A 286 18.46 0.83 3.80
CA ASP A 286 19.53 0.54 4.78
C ASP A 286 20.31 1.78 5.25
N GLN A 287 20.14 2.91 4.57
CA GLN A 287 20.72 4.21 4.92
C GLN A 287 19.77 5.07 5.77
N TRP A 288 18.66 4.48 6.23
CA TRP A 288 17.64 5.12 7.04
C TRP A 288 17.01 6.34 6.35
N ASN A 289 16.86 6.28 5.03
CA ASN A 289 16.21 7.31 4.22
C ASN A 289 14.98 6.74 3.51
N LEU A 290 13.93 7.53 3.36
CA LEU A 290 12.82 7.21 2.47
C LEU A 290 13.26 7.44 1.02
N ALA A 291 13.54 6.35 0.29
CA ALA A 291 14.00 6.41 -1.09
C ALA A 291 12.99 5.78 -2.05
N THR A 292 12.94 6.26 -3.29
CA THR A 292 12.16 5.61 -4.35
C THR A 292 12.63 4.16 -4.47
N ARG A 293 11.68 3.24 -4.48
CA ARG A 293 11.97 1.82 -4.61
C ARG A 293 11.53 1.32 -5.96
N LYS A 294 12.32 0.39 -6.51
CA LYS A 294 11.90 -0.45 -7.63
C LYS A 294 10.70 -1.27 -7.15
N LEU A 295 9.51 -1.00 -7.69
CA LEU A 295 8.30 -1.76 -7.49
C LEU A 295 8.66 -3.23 -7.64
N ARG A 296 8.60 -3.95 -6.52
CA ARG A 296 8.76 -5.39 -6.55
C ARG A 296 7.50 -6.00 -7.17
N ARG A 297 6.31 -5.58 -6.74
CA ARG A 297 5.00 -6.17 -7.09
C ARG A 297 4.49 -5.97 -8.53
N GLU A 298 5.31 -5.43 -9.43
CA GLU A 298 4.88 -5.14 -10.80
C GLU A 298 5.85 -5.76 -11.80
N PRO A 299 5.50 -6.90 -12.44
CA PRO A 299 6.09 -7.22 -13.72
C PRO A 299 5.76 -6.10 -14.72
N ILE A 300 6.72 -5.75 -15.58
CA ILE A 300 6.48 -4.72 -16.61
C ILE A 300 5.38 -5.18 -17.58
N LEU A 301 4.43 -4.31 -17.91
CA LEU A 301 3.29 -4.64 -18.77
C LEU A 301 3.72 -5.20 -20.14
N CYS A 302 4.85 -4.73 -20.68
CA CYS A 302 5.41 -5.24 -21.94
C CYS A 302 5.85 -6.71 -21.87
N ALA A 303 6.09 -7.26 -20.67
CA ALA A 303 6.47 -8.66 -20.48
C ALA A 303 5.28 -9.63 -20.52
N GLN A 304 4.04 -9.16 -20.68
CA GLN A 304 2.83 -10.01 -20.72
C GLN A 304 2.86 -11.09 -21.81
N GLY A 305 3.64 -10.89 -22.88
CA GLY A 305 3.83 -11.89 -23.95
C GLY A 305 5.00 -12.84 -23.72
N SER A 306 5.80 -12.67 -22.66
CA SER A 306 7.04 -13.42 -22.46
C SER A 306 6.83 -14.79 -21.83
N THR A 307 7.68 -15.74 -22.22
CA THR A 307 7.83 -17.05 -21.57
C THR A 307 8.39 -16.89 -20.18
N THR A 308 9.35 -15.96 -20.00
CA THR A 308 9.92 -15.59 -18.71
C THR A 308 8.84 -15.26 -17.69
N LEU A 309 7.97 -14.28 -17.97
CA LEU A 309 6.93 -13.87 -17.03
C LEU A 309 5.95 -15.01 -16.74
N LYS A 310 5.53 -15.75 -17.79
CA LYS A 310 4.66 -16.93 -17.61
C LYS A 310 5.28 -17.92 -16.62
N ASN A 311 6.54 -18.30 -16.82
CA ASN A 311 7.21 -19.29 -15.99
C ASN A 311 7.28 -18.80 -14.54
N ARG A 312 7.58 -17.51 -14.33
CA ARG A 312 7.54 -16.92 -12.98
C ARG A 312 6.15 -17.01 -12.34
N ILE A 313 5.08 -16.74 -13.09
CA ILE A 313 3.73 -16.86 -12.55
C ILE A 313 3.40 -18.31 -12.17
N VAL A 314 3.86 -19.28 -12.95
CA VAL A 314 3.66 -20.70 -12.65
C VAL A 314 4.47 -21.14 -11.42
N GLU A 315 5.71 -20.68 -11.27
CA GLU A 315 6.56 -20.95 -10.10
C GLU A 315 5.94 -20.43 -8.80
N GLU A 316 5.25 -19.28 -8.85
CA GLU A 316 4.57 -18.64 -7.72
C GLU A 316 3.16 -19.17 -7.41
N TRP A 317 2.63 -20.04 -8.27
CA TRP A 317 1.24 -20.45 -8.17
C TRP A 317 1.01 -21.46 -7.05
N ASN A 318 0.17 -21.10 -6.09
CA ASN A 318 -0.30 -21.98 -5.05
C ASN A 318 -1.55 -22.74 -5.55
N ALA A 319 -1.33 -23.94 -6.10
CA ALA A 319 -2.42 -24.75 -6.64
C ALA A 319 -3.49 -25.12 -5.59
N PRO A 320 -3.16 -25.57 -4.36
CA PRO A 320 -4.15 -25.83 -3.32
C PRO A 320 -5.04 -24.62 -2.97
N ALA A 321 -4.47 -23.43 -2.87
CA ALA A 321 -5.23 -22.21 -2.60
C ALA A 321 -5.90 -21.61 -3.86
N ASN A 322 -5.63 -22.19 -5.03
CA ASN A 322 -5.97 -21.62 -6.33
C ASN A 322 -5.56 -20.13 -6.40
N ASP A 323 -4.36 -19.80 -5.91
CA ASP A 323 -3.93 -18.43 -5.68
C ASP A 323 -2.49 -18.14 -6.11
N PHE A 324 -2.19 -16.85 -6.26
CA PHE A 324 -0.92 -16.35 -6.73
C PHE A 324 -0.16 -15.65 -5.60
N HIS A 325 1.07 -16.10 -5.30
CA HIS A 325 1.91 -15.54 -4.25
C HIS A 325 3.08 -14.77 -4.85
N PHE A 326 3.41 -13.58 -4.34
CA PHE A 326 4.54 -12.79 -4.85
C PHE A 326 5.87 -13.14 -4.13
N THR A 327 6.19 -14.41 -3.94
CA THR A 327 7.32 -14.80 -3.08
C THR A 327 8.66 -14.60 -3.80
N PHE A 328 8.86 -15.24 -4.95
CA PHE A 328 10.11 -15.28 -5.71
C PHE A 328 10.18 -14.29 -6.89
N MET A 329 9.06 -13.85 -7.47
CA MET A 329 9.03 -12.68 -8.37
C MET A 329 9.63 -11.45 -7.70
N LEU A 330 9.55 -11.39 -6.37
CA LEU A 330 10.11 -10.31 -5.54
C LEU A 330 11.38 -10.73 -4.81
N GLY A 331 11.83 -11.96 -4.96
CA GLY A 331 12.98 -12.56 -4.31
C GLY A 331 14.30 -12.18 -4.98
N GLU A 332 15.42 -12.60 -4.40
CA GLU A 332 16.78 -12.25 -4.89
C GLU A 332 17.18 -12.95 -6.20
N ARG A 333 16.34 -13.84 -6.73
CA ARG A 333 16.63 -14.52 -8.00
C ARG A 333 16.77 -13.48 -9.12
N LYS A 334 17.94 -13.48 -9.72
CA LYS A 334 18.26 -12.68 -10.91
C LYS A 334 17.69 -13.37 -12.14
N LEU A 335 17.40 -12.57 -13.17
CA LEU A 335 17.12 -13.08 -14.50
C LEU A 335 18.39 -13.69 -15.09
N GLU A 336 18.25 -14.87 -15.67
CA GLU A 336 19.29 -15.49 -16.50
C GLU A 336 19.46 -14.71 -17.80
N GLN A 337 20.61 -14.85 -18.46
CA GLN A 337 20.89 -14.09 -19.67
C GLN A 337 19.83 -14.29 -20.76
N ALA A 338 19.34 -15.52 -20.94
CA ALA A 338 18.27 -15.81 -21.90
C ALA A 338 16.93 -15.14 -21.54
N GLU A 339 16.60 -15.02 -20.25
CA GLU A 339 15.42 -14.29 -19.78
C GLU A 339 15.57 -12.78 -20.05
N VAL A 340 16.78 -12.25 -19.83
CA VAL A 340 17.12 -10.85 -20.16
C VAL A 340 17.00 -10.60 -21.66
N ASP A 341 17.55 -11.47 -22.49
CA ASP A 341 17.52 -11.35 -23.95
C ASP A 341 16.08 -11.36 -24.48
N GLU A 342 15.22 -12.27 -23.98
CA GLU A 342 13.81 -12.32 -24.33
C GLU A 342 13.09 -11.01 -23.98
N LEU A 343 13.26 -10.55 -22.74
CA LEU A 343 12.58 -9.35 -22.25
C LEU A 343 13.11 -8.09 -22.92
N SER A 344 14.41 -7.98 -23.20
CA SER A 344 14.99 -6.87 -23.96
C SER A 344 14.44 -6.82 -25.39
N GLY A 345 14.26 -7.97 -26.05
CA GLY A 345 13.60 -8.05 -27.36
C GLY A 345 12.14 -7.56 -27.32
N LEU A 346 11.35 -8.09 -26.38
CA LEU A 346 9.92 -7.79 -26.27
C LEU A 346 9.61 -6.38 -25.78
N CYS A 347 10.22 -5.98 -24.68
CA CYS A 347 9.98 -4.67 -24.07
C CYS A 347 10.72 -3.53 -24.77
N GLY A 348 11.71 -3.90 -25.58
CA GLY A 348 12.58 -2.96 -26.22
C GLY A 348 12.31 -2.72 -27.71
N ASN A 349 11.31 -3.37 -28.32
CA ASN A 349 11.07 -3.31 -29.75
C ASN A 349 12.35 -3.59 -30.60
N ASN A 350 13.20 -4.52 -30.15
CA ASN A 350 14.53 -4.80 -30.73
C ASN A 350 15.51 -3.60 -30.79
N GLN A 351 15.21 -2.47 -30.15
CA GLN A 351 16.13 -1.33 -30.07
C GLN A 351 17.21 -1.48 -28.98
N TYR A 352 17.27 -2.66 -28.34
CA TYR A 352 18.17 -2.97 -27.24
C TYR A 352 18.91 -4.25 -27.58
N PRO A 353 20.13 -4.18 -28.12
CA PRO A 353 20.99 -5.34 -28.11
C PRO A 353 21.32 -5.67 -26.65
N SER A 354 21.01 -6.90 -26.25
CA SER A 354 21.66 -7.51 -25.11
C SER A 354 23.18 -7.27 -25.21
N PRO A 355 23.87 -6.83 -24.14
CA PRO A 355 23.50 -6.91 -22.72
C PRO A 355 23.14 -5.57 -22.05
N GLU A 356 22.82 -4.51 -22.80
CA GLU A 356 22.68 -3.13 -22.29
C GLU A 356 21.50 -2.93 -21.30
N GLY A 357 20.61 -3.93 -21.17
CA GLY A 357 19.70 -4.09 -20.04
C GLY A 357 18.21 -4.02 -20.39
N LEU A 358 17.37 -4.04 -19.34
CA LEU A 358 15.92 -3.90 -19.42
C LEU A 358 15.47 -2.46 -19.11
N PRO A 359 14.30 -2.00 -19.62
CA PRO A 359 13.84 -0.63 -19.47
C PRO A 359 13.80 -0.11 -18.03
N TYR A 360 14.31 1.11 -17.83
CA TYR A 360 14.10 1.96 -16.65
C TYR A 360 14.49 1.32 -15.30
N GLY A 361 15.77 0.93 -15.19
CA GLY A 361 16.41 0.62 -13.92
C GLY A 361 16.03 -0.74 -13.35
N GLN A 362 16.01 -1.79 -14.18
CA GLN A 362 15.79 -3.16 -13.70
C GLN A 362 17.08 -3.84 -13.23
N ASP A 363 18.20 -3.12 -13.33
CA ASP A 363 19.47 -3.48 -12.71
C ASP A 363 19.27 -3.71 -11.21
N LEU A 364 19.64 -4.86 -10.69
CA LEU A 364 19.59 -5.08 -9.25
C LEU A 364 20.79 -4.39 -8.61
N LYS A 365 20.61 -3.78 -7.44
CA LYS A 365 21.75 -3.21 -6.67
C LYS A 365 22.83 -4.26 -6.37
N SER A 366 22.43 -5.52 -6.28
CA SER A 366 23.29 -6.70 -6.14
C SER A 366 23.96 -7.14 -7.46
N GLY A 367 23.80 -6.39 -8.55
CA GLY A 367 24.14 -6.76 -9.93
C GLY A 367 23.13 -7.71 -10.58
N GLY A 368 23.05 -7.70 -11.91
CA GLY A 368 22.09 -8.48 -12.72
C GLY A 368 20.74 -7.78 -12.92
N TYR A 369 19.73 -8.50 -13.41
CA TYR A 369 18.41 -7.93 -13.74
C TYR A 369 17.27 -8.67 -13.03
N GLY A 370 16.11 -8.01 -12.86
CA GLY A 370 14.90 -8.59 -12.28
C GLY A 370 13.63 -7.98 -12.87
N LEU A 371 12.48 -8.66 -12.74
CA LEU A 371 11.17 -8.12 -13.16
C LEU A 371 10.66 -7.04 -12.19
N ARG A 372 11.34 -5.90 -12.15
CA ARG A 372 11.06 -4.78 -11.21
C ARG A 372 11.29 -3.45 -11.92
N ALA A 373 10.41 -2.47 -11.70
CA ALA A 373 10.55 -1.13 -12.27
C ALA A 373 10.45 -0.05 -11.18
N LYS A 374 11.18 1.07 -11.31
CA LYS A 374 11.09 2.20 -10.34
C LYS A 374 9.66 2.74 -10.15
N PHE A 375 8.83 2.67 -11.19
CA PHE A 375 7.41 3.02 -11.14
C PHE A 375 6.66 2.25 -12.22
N THR A 376 5.33 2.24 -12.12
CA THR A 376 4.46 1.65 -13.14
C THR A 376 3.64 2.74 -13.82
N ARG A 377 3.35 2.53 -15.11
CA ARG A 377 2.42 3.36 -15.86
C ARG A 377 1.40 2.52 -16.59
N PHE A 378 0.16 2.96 -16.53
CA PHE A 378 -0.97 2.26 -17.12
C PHE A 378 -2.14 3.20 -17.33
N THR A 379 -3.16 2.72 -18.03
CA THR A 379 -4.42 3.43 -18.25
C THR A 379 -5.53 2.72 -17.51
N SER A 380 -6.67 3.39 -17.29
CA SER A 380 -7.86 2.72 -16.73
C SER A 380 -8.33 1.52 -17.59
N SER A 381 -8.05 1.54 -18.89
CA SER A 381 -8.33 0.46 -19.84
C SER A 381 -7.28 -0.66 -19.87
N THR A 382 -6.22 -0.58 -19.06
CA THR A 382 -5.18 -1.61 -19.05
C THR A 382 -5.77 -2.95 -18.58
N VAL A 383 -5.49 -4.00 -19.36
CA VAL A 383 -5.84 -5.40 -19.09
C VAL A 383 -4.60 -6.23 -19.42
N TRP A 384 -4.22 -7.13 -18.50
CA TRP A 384 -3.10 -8.03 -18.73
C TRP A 384 -3.49 -9.10 -19.74
N ARG A 385 -2.67 -9.31 -20.76
CA ARG A 385 -2.90 -10.30 -21.83
C ARG A 385 -1.77 -11.33 -21.82
N MET A 386 -2.01 -12.47 -21.18
CA MET A 386 -1.08 -13.61 -21.14
C MET A 386 -1.75 -14.84 -21.75
N SER A 387 -1.75 -14.92 -23.09
CA SER A 387 -2.52 -15.92 -23.86
C SER A 387 -2.06 -17.38 -23.64
N ASN A 388 -0.87 -17.57 -23.10
CA ASN A 388 -0.25 -18.86 -22.81
C ASN A 388 -0.38 -19.29 -21.34
N LEU A 389 -1.18 -18.56 -20.56
CA LEU A 389 -1.48 -18.82 -19.15
C LEU A 389 -3.00 -18.96 -18.98
N GLY A 390 -3.45 -19.90 -18.15
CA GLY A 390 -4.87 -20.05 -17.84
C GLY A 390 -5.46 -18.77 -17.24
N GLU A 391 -6.69 -18.44 -17.64
CA GLU A 391 -7.36 -17.18 -17.35
C GLU A 391 -7.41 -16.83 -15.85
N THR A 392 -7.70 -17.79 -14.98
CA THR A 392 -7.68 -17.60 -13.51
C THR A 392 -6.31 -17.17 -13.00
N LYS A 393 -5.23 -17.82 -13.44
CA LYS A 393 -3.85 -17.47 -13.05
C LYS A 393 -3.48 -16.07 -13.55
N ARG A 394 -3.87 -15.77 -14.79
CA ARG A 394 -3.65 -14.50 -15.45
C ARG A 394 -4.37 -13.37 -14.71
N HIS A 395 -5.62 -13.57 -14.30
CA HIS A 395 -6.39 -12.61 -13.51
C HIS A 395 -5.79 -12.35 -12.15
N LYS A 396 -5.45 -13.40 -11.41
CA LYS A 396 -4.89 -13.25 -10.06
C LYS A 396 -3.52 -12.60 -10.08
N ALA A 397 -2.67 -12.93 -11.05
CA ALA A 397 -1.42 -12.22 -11.27
C ALA A 397 -1.68 -10.73 -11.55
N ALA A 398 -2.57 -10.42 -12.50
CA ALA A 398 -2.93 -9.06 -12.87
C ALA A 398 -3.47 -8.25 -11.69
N ALA A 399 -4.45 -8.78 -10.95
CA ALA A 399 -5.05 -8.12 -9.79
C ALA A 399 -4.05 -7.88 -8.64
N ALA A 400 -2.98 -8.67 -8.56
CA ALA A 400 -1.92 -8.48 -7.58
C ALA A 400 -0.91 -7.39 -8.00
N THR A 401 -0.92 -6.97 -9.27
CA THR A 401 -0.14 -5.84 -9.79
C THR A 401 -0.83 -4.50 -9.52
N CYS A 402 -0.07 -3.41 -9.45
CA CYS A 402 -0.63 -2.07 -9.39
C CYS A 402 -1.46 -1.77 -10.64
N SER A 403 -0.96 -2.12 -11.83
CA SER A 403 -1.67 -1.83 -13.09
C SER A 403 -2.99 -2.58 -13.21
N GLY A 404 -3.09 -3.82 -12.76
CA GLY A 404 -4.36 -4.55 -12.76
C GLY A 404 -5.30 -4.10 -11.64
N CYS A 405 -4.81 -3.96 -10.40
CA CYS A 405 -5.64 -3.59 -9.25
C CYS A 405 -6.30 -2.20 -9.40
N HIS A 406 -5.67 -1.32 -10.18
CA HIS A 406 -6.13 0.03 -10.42
C HIS A 406 -6.70 0.25 -11.84
N ALA A 407 -6.95 -0.80 -12.61
CA ALA A 407 -7.52 -0.68 -13.96
C ALA A 407 -8.74 -1.60 -14.16
N THR A 408 -8.92 -2.07 -15.40
CA THR A 408 -10.11 -2.81 -15.84
C THR A 408 -10.25 -4.17 -15.15
N GLU A 409 -9.15 -4.79 -14.69
CA GLU A 409 -9.21 -6.07 -13.96
C GLU A 409 -10.13 -5.99 -12.73
N THR A 410 -10.17 -4.85 -12.05
CA THR A 410 -11.02 -4.64 -10.86
C THR A 410 -12.19 -3.70 -11.10
N GLY A 411 -12.41 -3.28 -12.36
CA GLY A 411 -13.47 -2.33 -12.71
C GLY A 411 -13.21 -0.92 -12.19
N ASN A 412 -11.97 -0.60 -11.84
CA ASN A 412 -11.60 0.71 -11.31
C ASN A 412 -11.29 1.71 -12.43
N SER A 413 -12.34 2.18 -13.11
CA SER A 413 -12.22 3.09 -14.25
C SER A 413 -11.67 4.48 -13.89
N THR A 414 -11.77 4.89 -12.63
CA THR A 414 -11.21 6.15 -12.12
C THR A 414 -9.74 6.03 -11.70
N VAL A 415 -9.19 4.81 -11.68
CA VAL A 415 -7.83 4.44 -11.24
C VAL A 415 -7.56 4.68 -9.76
N PHE A 416 -8.06 5.76 -9.17
CA PHE A 416 -8.01 5.99 -7.75
C PHE A 416 -9.04 5.13 -7.01
N HIS A 417 -8.56 4.32 -6.06
CA HIS A 417 -9.42 3.66 -5.07
C HIS A 417 -10.11 4.66 -4.15
N ILE A 418 -9.39 5.72 -3.77
CA ILE A 418 -9.89 6.89 -3.04
C ILE A 418 -9.51 8.10 -3.86
N SER A 419 -10.49 8.80 -4.42
CA SER A 419 -10.24 9.91 -5.34
C SER A 419 -9.77 11.16 -4.59
N PRO A 420 -8.87 11.96 -5.19
CA PRO A 420 -8.65 13.34 -4.78
C PRO A 420 -9.97 14.12 -4.76
N ARG A 421 -10.05 15.14 -3.89
CA ARG A 421 -11.27 15.92 -3.64
C ARG A 421 -10.98 17.37 -3.30
N LEU A 422 -11.97 18.25 -3.45
CA LEU A 422 -11.83 19.65 -3.08
C LEU A 422 -11.85 19.81 -1.55
N ALA A 423 -11.50 21.02 -1.10
CA ALA A 423 -11.51 21.36 0.31
C ALA A 423 -12.97 21.36 0.79
N GLY A 424 -13.24 20.78 1.95
CA GLY A 424 -14.60 20.71 2.48
C GLY A 424 -15.49 19.62 1.88
N GLU A 425 -15.01 18.82 0.92
CA GLU A 425 -15.74 17.66 0.39
C GLU A 425 -15.33 16.33 1.02
N ASP A 426 -16.19 15.32 0.96
CA ASP A 426 -15.84 13.93 1.31
C ASP A 426 -15.11 13.25 0.15
N ALA A 427 -14.16 12.36 0.45
CA ALA A 427 -13.43 11.66 -0.60
C ALA A 427 -14.31 10.58 -1.23
N GLN A 428 -14.34 10.56 -2.56
CA GLN A 428 -15.06 9.54 -3.32
C GLN A 428 -14.27 8.23 -3.35
N VAL A 429 -14.99 7.12 -3.44
CA VAL A 429 -14.42 5.77 -3.42
C VAL A 429 -14.78 5.07 -4.73
N SER A 430 -13.84 4.31 -5.29
CA SER A 430 -14.06 3.56 -6.53
C SER A 430 -15.20 2.53 -6.42
N ALA A 431 -15.79 2.14 -7.56
CA ALA A 431 -16.78 1.07 -7.63
C ALA A 431 -16.26 -0.25 -7.03
N PHE A 432 -14.98 -0.56 -7.25
CA PHE A 432 -14.31 -1.72 -6.66
C PHE A 432 -14.40 -1.77 -5.13
N LEU A 433 -14.24 -0.61 -4.48
CA LEU A 433 -14.30 -0.45 -3.03
C LEU A 433 -15.69 -0.04 -2.51
N THR A 434 -16.73 -0.13 -3.33
CA THR A 434 -18.12 0.08 -2.88
C THR A 434 -18.94 -1.19 -3.09
N GLY A 435 -18.75 -1.87 -4.23
CA GLY A 435 -19.17 -3.26 -4.48
C GLY A 435 -20.67 -3.56 -4.35
N PRO A 436 -21.11 -4.75 -4.78
CA PRO A 436 -20.40 -5.65 -5.70
C PRO A 436 -20.22 -5.00 -7.08
N VAL A 437 -19.14 -5.34 -7.79
CA VAL A 437 -18.88 -4.91 -9.17
C VAL A 437 -18.68 -6.12 -10.08
N THR A 438 -19.31 -6.09 -11.25
CA THR A 438 -19.08 -7.08 -12.30
C THR A 438 -18.11 -6.53 -13.34
N VAL A 439 -17.08 -7.29 -13.64
CA VAL A 439 -16.00 -6.91 -14.56
C VAL A 439 -15.82 -8.00 -15.62
N ASN A 440 -15.38 -7.62 -16.81
CA ASN A 440 -15.16 -8.55 -17.92
C ASN A 440 -13.74 -8.44 -18.52
N PRO A 441 -12.67 -8.49 -17.70
CA PRO A 441 -11.31 -8.43 -18.22
C PRO A 441 -11.05 -9.66 -19.09
N ASN A 442 -10.45 -9.42 -20.26
CA ASN A 442 -10.10 -10.46 -21.22
C ASN A 442 -11.28 -11.34 -21.69
N GLY A 443 -12.53 -10.85 -21.59
CA GLY A 443 -13.72 -11.58 -22.03
C GLY A 443 -14.26 -12.60 -21.02
N THR A 444 -13.69 -12.66 -19.81
CA THR A 444 -14.21 -13.50 -18.71
C THR A 444 -14.89 -12.64 -17.66
N LEU A 445 -16.09 -13.03 -17.26
CA LEU A 445 -16.88 -12.33 -16.25
C LEU A 445 -16.41 -12.68 -14.84
N TYR A 446 -16.16 -11.66 -14.01
CA TYR A 446 -15.90 -11.80 -12.58
C TYR A 446 -16.84 -10.89 -11.79
N THR A 447 -17.23 -11.30 -10.60
CA THR A 447 -17.93 -10.45 -9.63
C THR A 447 -17.05 -10.27 -8.40
N LEU A 448 -16.77 -9.01 -8.07
CA LEU A 448 -15.87 -8.62 -6.98
C LEU A 448 -16.67 -7.86 -5.91
N ASN A 449 -16.46 -8.18 -4.64
CA ASN A 449 -17.11 -7.48 -3.52
C ASN A 449 -16.12 -7.22 -2.38
N GLU A 450 -15.07 -6.47 -2.70
CA GLU A 450 -13.92 -6.21 -1.81
C GLU A 450 -14.33 -5.75 -0.41
N MET A 451 -15.32 -4.86 -0.29
CA MET A 451 -15.73 -4.34 1.01
C MET A 451 -16.53 -5.33 1.85
N ALA A 452 -17.36 -6.17 1.22
CA ALA A 452 -18.05 -7.24 1.95
C ALA A 452 -17.06 -8.30 2.44
N ASP A 453 -16.07 -8.64 1.61
CA ASP A 453 -15.03 -9.61 1.94
C ASP A 453 -14.19 -9.12 3.12
N ARG A 454 -13.73 -7.86 3.06
CA ARG A 454 -12.99 -7.23 4.16
C ARG A 454 -13.83 -7.09 5.42
N GLY A 455 -15.14 -6.85 5.29
CA GLY A 455 -16.05 -6.80 6.42
C GLY A 455 -16.22 -8.15 7.12
N THR A 456 -16.39 -9.21 6.33
CA THR A 456 -16.46 -10.59 6.83
C THR A 456 -15.15 -10.97 7.54
N ARG A 457 -14.00 -10.68 6.93
CA ARG A 457 -12.69 -10.93 7.55
C ARG A 457 -12.53 -10.19 8.87
N LEU A 458 -12.91 -8.91 8.92
CA LEU A 458 -12.85 -8.12 10.15
C LEU A 458 -13.71 -8.71 11.27
N ALA A 459 -14.96 -9.09 10.96
CA ALA A 459 -15.86 -9.71 11.93
C ALA A 459 -15.32 -11.05 12.44
N ASN A 460 -14.82 -11.89 11.54
CA ASN A 460 -14.19 -13.18 11.87
C ASN A 460 -12.96 -12.99 12.75
N PHE A 461 -12.09 -12.02 12.44
CA PHE A 461 -10.93 -11.71 13.28
C PHE A 461 -11.35 -11.23 14.67
N ALA A 462 -12.37 -10.37 14.78
CA ALA A 462 -12.86 -9.90 16.08
C ALA A 462 -13.42 -11.04 16.94
N ALA A 463 -14.05 -12.02 16.30
CA ALA A 463 -14.57 -13.25 16.89
C ALA A 463 -13.50 -14.32 17.18
N ARG A 464 -12.21 -14.05 16.90
CA ARG A 464 -11.11 -15.03 17.00
C ARG A 464 -11.38 -16.31 16.19
N TYR A 465 -11.95 -16.17 15.00
CA TYR A 465 -12.15 -17.28 14.07
C TYR A 465 -10.80 -17.89 13.67
N ASP A 466 -10.74 -19.22 13.63
CA ASP A 466 -9.57 -19.99 13.23
C ASP A 466 -9.67 -20.42 11.77
N TYR A 467 -8.96 -19.73 10.89
CA TYR A 467 -8.96 -20.04 9.46
C TYR A 467 -8.21 -21.33 9.12
N SER A 468 -7.45 -21.93 10.05
CA SER A 468 -6.79 -23.21 9.78
C SER A 468 -7.78 -24.36 9.62
N LEU A 469 -9.02 -24.20 10.12
CA LEU A 469 -10.08 -25.20 10.01
C LEU A 469 -10.69 -25.28 8.61
N ASP A 470 -10.54 -24.23 7.80
CA ASP A 470 -11.15 -24.14 6.46
C ASP A 470 -10.28 -24.76 5.36
N TYR A 471 -9.06 -25.23 5.69
CA TYR A 471 -8.07 -25.67 4.73
C TYR A 471 -7.41 -27.01 5.12
N PRO A 472 -6.93 -27.80 4.14
CA PRO A 472 -6.34 -29.10 4.41
C PRO A 472 -5.10 -29.00 5.32
N ALA A 473 -4.95 -29.99 6.22
CA ALA A 473 -3.93 -30.05 7.27
C ALA A 473 -2.46 -29.94 6.81
N SER A 474 -2.18 -29.97 5.50
CA SER A 474 -0.84 -29.74 4.93
C SER A 474 -0.36 -28.29 5.06
N HIS A 475 -1.21 -27.37 5.50
CA HIS A 475 -0.91 -25.96 5.67
C HIS A 475 -1.09 -25.55 7.15
N THR A 476 -0.17 -26.00 8.00
CA THR A 476 -0.26 -25.87 9.47
C THR A 476 -0.03 -24.46 10.03
N ASN A 477 0.31 -23.49 9.17
CA ASN A 477 0.60 -22.13 9.60
C ASN A 477 -0.48 -21.17 9.10
N GLU A 478 -1.37 -20.74 10.01
CA GLU A 478 -2.38 -19.68 9.76
C GLU A 478 -1.73 -18.40 9.17
N GLN A 479 -0.45 -18.20 9.48
CA GLN A 479 0.43 -17.14 8.96
C GLN A 479 0.52 -17.08 7.42
N LEU A 480 0.31 -18.18 6.70
CA LEU A 480 0.44 -18.21 5.24
C LEU A 480 -0.83 -17.72 4.51
N TYR A 481 -2.00 -17.78 5.16
CA TYR A 481 -3.30 -17.65 4.49
C TYR A 481 -3.77 -16.21 4.26
N CYS A 482 -3.18 -15.26 4.98
CA CYS A 482 -3.48 -13.85 4.76
C CYS A 482 -2.64 -13.21 3.65
N ASN A 483 -1.70 -13.97 3.06
CA ASN A 483 -1.01 -13.59 1.81
C ASN A 483 -1.92 -13.65 0.57
N ALA A 484 -3.18 -14.05 0.74
CA ALA A 484 -4.13 -14.11 -0.35
C ALA A 484 -4.44 -12.69 -0.85
N ASN A 485 -4.31 -12.53 -2.17
CA ASN A 485 -4.57 -11.31 -2.92
C ASN A 485 -5.89 -10.64 -2.45
N PRO A 486 -5.98 -9.30 -2.33
CA PRO A 486 -7.19 -8.59 -1.89
C PRO A 486 -8.51 -9.10 -2.50
N CYS A 487 -8.50 -9.61 -3.74
CA CYS A 487 -9.67 -10.12 -4.48
C CYS A 487 -10.24 -11.47 -3.97
N SER A 488 -10.49 -11.59 -2.67
CA SER A 488 -10.65 -12.85 -1.95
C SER A 488 -12.09 -13.27 -1.63
N GLN A 489 -13.04 -13.08 -2.54
CA GLN A 489 -14.19 -13.97 -2.82
C GLN A 489 -14.65 -13.79 -4.27
N THR A 490 -13.70 -13.74 -5.21
CA THR A 490 -14.07 -13.73 -6.62
C THR A 490 -14.74 -15.07 -6.95
N ILE A 491 -16.04 -15.04 -7.28
CA ILE A 491 -16.70 -16.21 -7.87
C ILE A 491 -16.14 -16.32 -9.28
N TYR A 492 -15.18 -17.21 -9.46
CA TYR A 492 -14.67 -17.58 -10.76
C TYR A 492 -15.74 -18.43 -11.46
N PRO A 493 -16.09 -18.16 -12.73
CA PRO A 493 -16.87 -19.11 -13.50
C PRO A 493 -16.11 -20.45 -13.58
N PRO A 494 -16.83 -21.59 -13.62
CA PRO A 494 -16.24 -22.93 -13.64
C PRO A 494 -15.31 -23.18 -14.83
#